data_AF-A0A800NFE0-F1
#
_entry.id   AF-A0A800NFE0-F1
#
_cell.length_a   1.000
_cell.length_b   1.000
_cell.length_c   1.000
_cell.angle_alpha   90.00
_cell.angle_beta   90.00
_cell.angle_gamma   90.00
#
_symmetry.space_group_name_H-M   'P 1'
#
loop_
_entity.id
_entity.type
_entity.pdbx_description
1 polymer ?
#
loop_
_entity_poly.entity_id
_entity_poly.type
_entity_poly.pdbx_seq_one_letter_code
_entity_poly.pdbx_strand_id
1 'polypeptide(L)'
;MIDEIIKLRRRGLSFRKIASELDTTVGKVQYQWTKLIQNKGKRDSGESLGNLIAEENPVQNQSKDHLILTRSADDKVKVSWGLSIQKEQMLSLYLDEPASSLRKSLKIYDVTGVIFDGANAVCDHEVILSDQSEWTFKGLKPGKVYCIELGIKITDTHFFPLLRSEALHTSEELPCHSHGKSESGVQPEWTVNVSTYTYYESVSEGEGKE
;
A
#
# COMPACT_ATOMS: atom_id res chain seq x y z
N MET A 1 20.67 -21.39 -22.87
CA MET A 1 20.43 -19.94 -22.69
C MET A 1 19.44 -19.62 -21.55
N ILE A 2 18.14 -19.93 -21.68
CA ILE A 2 17.17 -19.47 -20.68
C ILE A 2 17.29 -20.19 -19.33
N ASP A 3 17.60 -21.48 -19.34
CA ASP A 3 17.85 -22.28 -18.13
C ASP A 3 19.11 -21.83 -17.39
N GLU A 4 20.12 -21.35 -18.14
CA GLU A 4 21.36 -20.81 -17.58
C GLU A 4 21.10 -19.46 -16.90
N ILE A 5 20.26 -18.59 -17.49
CA ILE A 5 19.82 -17.34 -16.84
C ILE A 5 19.11 -17.66 -15.51
N ILE A 6 18.23 -18.67 -15.48
CA ILE A 6 17.55 -19.10 -14.24
C ILE A 6 18.56 -19.60 -13.20
N LYS A 7 19.50 -20.46 -13.60
CA LYS A 7 20.53 -21.00 -12.71
C LYS A 7 21.41 -19.89 -12.11
N LEU A 8 21.85 -18.94 -12.93
CA LEU A 8 22.66 -17.82 -12.48
C LEU A 8 21.87 -16.83 -11.63
N ARG A 9 20.57 -16.63 -11.92
CA ARG A 9 19.71 -15.78 -11.11
C ARG A 9 19.44 -16.38 -9.72
N ARG A 10 19.26 -17.70 -9.62
CA ARG A 10 19.16 -18.42 -8.34
C ARG A 10 20.44 -18.32 -7.51
N ARG A 11 21.60 -18.18 -8.15
CA ARG A 11 22.89 -17.91 -7.50
C ARG A 11 23.07 -16.45 -7.08
N GLY A 12 22.07 -15.58 -7.30
CA GLY A 12 22.10 -14.17 -6.88
C GLY A 12 22.86 -13.23 -7.81
N LEU A 13 23.25 -13.66 -9.02
CA LEU A 13 23.99 -12.80 -9.94
C LEU A 13 23.09 -11.70 -10.55
N SER A 14 23.68 -10.53 -10.80
CA SER A 14 23.01 -9.41 -11.47
C SER A 14 22.91 -9.62 -12.97
N PHE A 15 21.94 -9.00 -13.64
CA PHE A 15 21.75 -9.15 -15.10
C PHE A 15 22.97 -8.71 -15.91
N ARG A 16 23.74 -7.72 -15.44
CA ARG A 16 25.01 -7.32 -16.05
C ARG A 16 26.05 -8.44 -16.00
N LYS A 17 26.17 -9.11 -14.84
CA LYS A 17 27.12 -10.20 -14.64
C LYS A 17 26.72 -11.45 -15.43
N ILE A 18 25.42 -11.75 -15.48
CA ILE A 18 24.85 -12.82 -16.31
C ILE A 18 25.10 -12.58 -17.81
N ALA A 19 24.89 -11.34 -18.28
CA ALA A 19 25.15 -10.96 -19.66
C ALA A 19 26.62 -11.16 -20.03
N SER A 20 27.54 -10.75 -19.13
CA SER A 20 28.98 -10.97 -19.29
C SER A 20 29.38 -12.45 -19.25
N GLU A 21 28.71 -13.29 -18.47
CA GLU A 21 29.03 -14.72 -18.33
C GLU A 21 28.49 -15.55 -19.51
N LEU A 22 27.38 -15.11 -20.13
CA LEU A 22 26.76 -15.77 -21.28
C LEU A 22 27.15 -15.16 -22.64
N ASP A 23 28.11 -14.23 -22.65
CA ASP A 23 28.53 -13.46 -23.84
C ASP A 23 27.35 -12.87 -24.62
N THR A 24 26.43 -12.24 -23.90
CA THR A 24 25.19 -11.67 -24.46
C THR A 24 24.94 -10.25 -23.95
N THR A 25 23.91 -9.58 -24.48
CA THR A 25 23.53 -8.24 -24.03
C THR A 25 22.57 -8.30 -22.84
N VAL A 26 22.67 -7.29 -21.96
CA VAL A 26 21.77 -7.13 -20.79
C VAL A 26 20.30 -7.12 -21.21
N GLY A 27 19.99 -6.45 -22.33
CA GLY A 27 18.63 -6.39 -22.87
C GLY A 27 18.08 -7.76 -23.27
N LYS A 28 18.91 -8.64 -23.85
CA LYS A 28 18.49 -10.00 -24.22
C LYS A 28 18.19 -10.86 -22.99
N VAL A 29 18.99 -10.71 -21.93
CA VAL A 29 18.77 -11.39 -20.63
C VAL A 29 17.49 -10.88 -19.96
N GLN A 30 17.29 -9.56 -19.91
CA GLN A 30 16.09 -8.95 -19.36
C GLN A 30 14.84 -9.37 -20.12
N TYR A 31 14.88 -9.33 -21.46
CA TYR A 31 13.76 -9.75 -22.31
C TYR A 31 13.36 -11.20 -22.03
N GLN A 32 14.33 -12.11 -21.97
CA GLN A 32 14.05 -13.53 -21.66
C GLN A 32 13.48 -13.70 -20.25
N TRP A 33 14.00 -12.99 -19.26
CA TRP A 33 13.51 -13.05 -17.88
C TRP A 33 12.07 -12.53 -17.75
N THR A 34 11.77 -11.36 -18.33
CA THR A 34 10.43 -10.77 -18.31
C THR A 34 9.42 -11.64 -19.06
N LYS A 35 9.80 -12.17 -20.23
CA LYS A 35 8.98 -13.08 -21.02
C LYS A 35 8.64 -14.35 -20.23
N LEU A 36 9.57 -14.88 -19.43
CA LEU A 36 9.30 -16.02 -18.56
C LEU A 36 8.28 -15.72 -17.45
N ILE A 37 8.42 -14.58 -16.77
CA ILE A 37 7.48 -14.18 -15.71
C ILE A 37 6.07 -14.03 -16.28
N GLN A 38 5.94 -13.36 -17.42
CA GLN A 38 4.66 -13.18 -18.11
C GLN A 38 4.07 -14.51 -18.59
N ASN A 39 4.91 -15.43 -19.10
CA ASN A 39 4.45 -16.72 -19.59
C ASN A 39 4.20 -17.75 -18.46
N LYS A 40 4.72 -17.51 -17.25
CA LYS A 40 4.35 -18.28 -16.05
C LYS A 40 2.98 -17.84 -15.55
N GLY A 41 2.73 -16.52 -15.48
CA GLY A 41 1.41 -15.98 -15.16
C GLY A 41 0.29 -16.36 -16.13
N LYS A 42 0.60 -16.62 -17.42
CA LYS A 42 -0.37 -17.12 -18.42
C LYS A 42 -0.62 -18.63 -18.38
N ARG A 43 0.38 -19.44 -17.99
CA ARG A 43 0.22 -20.90 -17.90
C ARG A 43 -0.56 -21.33 -16.66
N ASP A 44 -0.45 -20.58 -15.57
CA ASP A 44 -1.22 -20.85 -14.34
C ASP A 44 -2.74 -20.53 -14.50
N SER A 45 -3.16 -19.88 -15.59
CA SER A 45 -4.57 -19.57 -15.89
C SER A 45 -5.28 -20.58 -16.81
N GLY A 46 -4.60 -21.62 -17.30
CA GLY A 46 -5.24 -22.57 -18.21
C GLY A 46 -4.47 -23.87 -18.35
N GLU A 47 -4.79 -24.85 -17.51
CA GLU A 47 -4.97 -26.26 -17.89
C GLU A 47 -5.36 -27.09 -16.65
N SER A 48 -6.58 -27.61 -16.67
CA SER A 48 -7.10 -28.64 -15.77
C SER A 48 -7.35 -29.89 -16.60
N LEU A 49 -6.57 -30.96 -16.38
CA LEU A 49 -7.01 -32.31 -16.00
C LEU A 49 -5.85 -33.33 -16.15
N GLY A 50 -5.57 -34.13 -15.11
CA GLY A 50 -4.78 -35.35 -15.25
C GLY A 50 -4.00 -35.77 -14.01
N ASN A 51 -4.67 -36.43 -13.06
CA ASN A 51 -4.13 -37.02 -11.83
C ASN A 51 -2.89 -37.90 -12.04
N LEU A 52 -1.83 -37.70 -11.24
CA LEU A 52 -1.03 -38.77 -10.61
C LEU A 52 -0.42 -38.27 -9.29
N ILE A 53 -0.51 -39.13 -8.28
CA ILE A 53 -0.21 -38.96 -6.86
C ILE A 53 1.24 -38.50 -6.61
N ALA A 54 1.43 -37.38 -5.90
CA ALA A 54 2.60 -37.09 -5.07
C ALA A 54 2.35 -35.84 -4.20
N GLU A 55 2.20 -36.09 -2.90
CA GLU A 55 2.33 -35.19 -1.74
C GLU A 55 1.74 -33.78 -1.84
N GLU A 56 0.68 -33.57 -1.03
CA GLU A 56 0.13 -32.27 -0.68
C GLU A 56 1.22 -31.35 -0.08
N ASN A 57 1.92 -30.61 -0.92
CA ASN A 57 2.43 -29.31 -0.52
C ASN A 57 1.22 -28.36 -0.49
N PRO A 58 0.81 -27.82 0.67
CA PRO A 58 -0.14 -26.73 0.67
C PRO A 58 0.64 -25.54 0.15
N VAL A 59 0.58 -25.29 -1.16
CA VAL A 59 0.91 -23.98 -1.72
C VAL A 59 -0.17 -23.06 -1.18
N GLN A 60 0.07 -22.59 0.05
CA GLN A 60 -0.70 -21.56 0.70
C GLN A 60 -0.83 -20.44 -0.29
N ASN A 61 -2.06 -20.11 -0.65
CA ASN A 61 -2.40 -18.84 -1.28
C ASN A 61 -1.59 -17.77 -0.57
N GLN A 62 -0.57 -17.23 -1.25
CA GLN A 62 0.25 -16.15 -0.71
C GLN A 62 -0.68 -14.94 -0.62
N SER A 63 -1.38 -14.82 0.50
CA SER A 63 -2.20 -13.67 0.84
C SER A 63 -1.28 -12.46 0.74
N LYS A 64 -1.48 -11.67 -0.31
CA LYS A 64 -0.72 -10.45 -0.49
C LYS A 64 -0.98 -9.57 0.73
N ASP A 65 0.09 -9.00 1.26
CA ASP A 65 -0.04 -8.08 2.39
C ASP A 65 -0.97 -6.93 2.03
N HIS A 66 -1.91 -6.63 2.92
CA HIS A 66 -2.80 -5.49 2.76
C HIS A 66 -3.23 -4.97 4.12
N LEU A 67 -3.48 -3.67 4.18
CA LEU A 67 -4.08 -2.98 5.31
C LEU A 67 -5.04 -1.95 4.73
N ILE A 68 -6.33 -2.17 4.92
CA ILE A 68 -7.38 -1.40 4.30
C ILE A 68 -8.17 -0.69 5.40
N LEU A 69 -8.28 0.63 5.26
CA LEU A 69 -9.08 1.48 6.14
C LEU A 69 -10.33 1.93 5.38
N THR A 70 -11.50 1.54 5.87
CA THR A 70 -12.79 1.86 5.26
C THR A 70 -13.67 2.61 6.24
N ARG A 71 -14.33 3.67 5.77
CA ARG A 71 -15.34 4.36 6.56
C ARG A 71 -16.60 3.51 6.60
N SER A 72 -17.08 3.18 7.80
CA SER A 72 -18.35 2.47 7.99
C SER A 72 -19.48 3.43 8.39
N ALA A 73 -19.19 4.45 9.19
CA ALA A 73 -20.09 5.55 9.55
C ALA A 73 -19.26 6.81 9.81
N ASP A 74 -19.91 7.93 10.13
CA ASP A 74 -19.20 9.21 10.35
C ASP A 74 -18.21 9.13 11.52
N ASP A 75 -18.56 8.39 12.58
CA ASP A 75 -17.76 8.20 13.79
C ASP A 75 -17.02 6.85 13.83
N LYS A 76 -17.14 6.03 12.78
CA LYS A 76 -16.66 4.64 12.77
C LYS A 76 -15.89 4.27 11.52
N VAL A 77 -14.74 3.65 11.74
CA VAL A 77 -13.93 3.07 10.67
C VAL A 77 -13.68 1.60 10.92
N LYS A 78 -13.81 0.82 9.85
CA LYS A 78 -13.48 -0.59 9.81
C LYS A 78 -12.10 -0.74 9.18
N VAL A 79 -11.26 -1.53 9.84
CA VAL A 79 -9.92 -1.89 9.41
C VAL A 79 -9.93 -3.37 9.08
N SER A 80 -9.37 -3.75 7.94
CA SER A 80 -9.09 -5.14 7.60
C SER A 80 -7.65 -5.29 7.15
N TRP A 81 -7.02 -6.41 7.49
CA TRP A 81 -5.63 -6.66 7.15
C TRP A 81 -5.34 -8.12 6.86
N GLY A 82 -4.26 -8.33 6.11
CA GLY A 82 -3.64 -9.62 5.90
C GLY A 82 -2.13 -9.47 5.89
N LEU A 83 -1.44 -10.37 6.59
CA LEU A 83 0.01 -10.52 6.54
C LEU A 83 0.33 -11.84 5.84
N SER A 84 1.31 -11.78 4.95
CA SER A 84 1.86 -12.95 4.28
C SER A 84 2.71 -13.76 5.25
N ILE A 85 2.71 -15.08 5.07
CA ILE A 85 3.55 -15.99 5.86
C ILE A 85 5.03 -15.60 5.78
N GLN A 86 5.49 -15.07 4.64
CA GLN A 86 6.88 -14.63 4.47
C GLN A 86 7.24 -13.46 5.41
N LYS A 87 6.32 -12.50 5.61
CA LYS A 87 6.53 -11.42 6.57
C LYS A 87 6.53 -11.93 8.00
N GLU A 88 5.61 -12.83 8.34
CA GLU A 88 5.57 -13.42 9.67
C GLU A 88 6.85 -14.23 9.98
N GLN A 89 7.34 -15.01 9.01
CA GLN A 89 8.62 -15.72 9.11
C GLN A 89 9.80 -14.75 9.27
N MET A 90 9.82 -13.66 8.51
CA MET A 90 10.88 -12.64 8.63
C MET A 90 10.89 -12.04 10.03
N LEU A 91 9.73 -11.71 10.58
CA LEU A 91 9.60 -11.12 11.91
C LEU A 91 9.98 -12.10 13.01
N SER A 92 9.60 -13.37 12.84
CA SER A 92 9.98 -14.44 13.76
C SER A 92 11.51 -14.59 13.84
N LEU A 93 12.20 -14.56 12.69
CA LEU A 93 13.66 -14.61 12.64
C LEU A 93 14.33 -13.34 13.18
N TYR A 94 13.75 -12.17 12.92
CA TYR A 94 14.30 -10.89 13.38
C TYR A 94 14.18 -10.70 14.90
N LEU A 95 13.07 -11.18 15.47
CA LEU A 95 12.76 -11.05 16.90
C LEU A 95 13.19 -12.26 17.74
N ASP A 96 13.64 -13.34 17.09
CA ASP A 96 13.99 -14.63 17.73
C ASP A 96 12.83 -15.25 18.54
N GLU A 97 11.61 -15.05 18.05
CA GLU A 97 10.37 -15.44 18.72
C GLU A 97 9.41 -16.10 17.70
N PRO A 98 8.62 -17.12 18.07
CA PRO A 98 7.70 -17.75 17.13
C PRO A 98 6.58 -16.77 16.74
N ALA A 99 6.12 -16.85 15.48
CA ALA A 99 5.07 -15.96 14.97
C ALA A 99 3.78 -15.93 15.82
N SER A 100 3.48 -17.03 16.52
CA SER A 100 2.33 -17.15 17.44
C SER A 100 2.47 -16.33 18.73
N SER A 101 3.69 -15.98 19.14
CA SER A 101 3.95 -15.17 20.33
C SER A 101 3.90 -13.67 20.05
N LEU A 102 3.96 -13.28 18.78
CA LEU A 102 4.06 -11.88 18.37
C LEU A 102 2.73 -11.16 18.64
N ARG A 103 2.77 -10.18 19.53
CA ARG A 103 1.61 -9.35 19.90
C ARG A 103 1.33 -8.35 18.79
N LYS A 104 0.46 -8.72 17.84
CA LYS A 104 -0.05 -7.81 16.80
C LYS A 104 -0.80 -6.66 17.47
N SER A 105 -0.62 -5.45 16.94
CA SER A 105 -1.31 -4.25 17.42
C SER A 105 -1.66 -3.34 16.26
N LEU A 106 -2.78 -2.63 16.38
CA LEU A 106 -3.14 -1.54 15.49
C LEU A 106 -2.95 -0.22 16.20
N LYS A 107 -2.37 0.73 15.49
CA LYS A 107 -2.21 2.08 15.97
C LYS A 107 -2.89 3.04 15.00
N ILE A 108 -3.89 3.78 15.48
CA ILE A 108 -4.58 4.82 14.72
C ILE A 108 -3.97 6.17 15.07
N TYR A 109 -3.72 7.00 14.06
CA TYR A 109 -3.10 8.31 14.17
C TYR A 109 -4.03 9.37 13.61
N ASP A 110 -4.22 10.47 14.33
CA ASP A 110 -4.72 11.73 13.77
C ASP A 110 -3.56 12.46 13.09
N VAL A 111 -3.60 12.54 11.77
CA VAL A 111 -2.57 13.15 10.92
C VAL A 111 -3.07 14.45 10.29
N THR A 112 -4.08 15.07 10.89
CA THR A 112 -4.69 16.30 10.37
C THR A 112 -3.66 17.42 10.29
N GLY A 113 -3.45 17.95 9.07
CA GLY A 113 -2.57 19.09 8.83
C GLY A 113 -1.07 18.79 8.88
N VAL A 114 -0.66 17.52 8.95
CA VAL A 114 0.76 17.13 8.96
C VAL A 114 1.09 16.17 7.83
N ILE A 115 2.32 16.28 7.32
CA ILE A 115 2.91 15.24 6.46
C ILE A 115 3.45 14.16 7.39
N PHE A 116 2.74 13.04 7.49
CA PHE A 116 3.00 12.04 8.51
C PHE A 116 4.30 11.25 8.26
N ASP A 117 5.19 11.22 9.25
CA ASP A 117 6.48 10.51 9.20
C ASP A 117 6.51 9.22 10.06
N GLY A 118 5.47 8.96 10.84
CA GLY A 118 5.40 7.84 11.78
C GLY A 118 5.49 8.24 13.25
N ALA A 119 5.92 9.47 13.56
CA ALA A 119 6.10 9.95 14.93
C ALA A 119 5.46 11.33 15.19
N ASN A 120 5.21 12.11 14.14
CA ASN A 120 4.70 13.48 14.22
C ASN A 120 3.16 13.62 14.16
N ALA A 121 2.42 12.55 14.52
CA ALA A 121 0.95 12.62 14.58
C ALA A 121 0.48 13.58 15.67
N VAL A 122 -0.72 14.14 15.48
CA VAL A 122 -1.38 15.01 16.47
C VAL A 122 -1.79 14.21 17.71
N CYS A 123 -2.27 12.99 17.49
CA CYS A 123 -2.68 12.07 18.53
C CYS A 123 -2.61 10.64 17.99
N ASP A 124 -2.39 9.67 18.87
CA ASP A 124 -2.41 8.27 18.54
C ASP A 124 -3.17 7.43 19.58
N HIS A 125 -3.69 6.30 19.13
CA HIS A 125 -4.31 5.31 19.99
C HIS A 125 -3.95 3.91 19.52
N GLU A 126 -3.48 3.07 20.44
CA GLU A 126 -3.03 1.72 20.17
C GLU A 126 -3.98 0.68 20.77
N VAL A 127 -4.29 -0.35 19.99
CA VAL A 127 -5.08 -1.51 20.40
C VAL A 127 -4.30 -2.77 20.14
N ILE A 128 -4.15 -3.61 21.16
CA ILE A 128 -3.54 -4.94 21.03
C ILE A 128 -4.59 -5.87 20.42
N LEU A 129 -4.20 -6.55 19.35
CA LEU A 129 -5.05 -7.46 18.61
C LEU A 129 -4.96 -8.88 19.17
N SER A 130 -6.07 -9.59 19.05
CA SER A 130 -6.12 -11.06 19.16
C SER A 130 -6.02 -11.68 17.76
N ASP A 131 -6.47 -12.93 17.60
CA ASP A 131 -6.44 -13.68 16.34
C ASP A 131 -7.53 -13.24 15.34
N GLN A 132 -7.70 -11.93 15.15
CA GLN A 132 -8.67 -11.33 14.24
C GLN A 132 -7.95 -10.68 13.06
N SER A 133 -8.65 -10.56 11.93
CA SER A 133 -8.17 -9.88 10.72
C SER A 133 -8.95 -8.60 10.41
N GLU A 134 -9.88 -8.23 11.30
CA GLU A 134 -10.69 -7.04 11.19
C GLU A 134 -10.89 -6.38 12.55
N TRP A 135 -10.98 -5.06 12.58
CA TRP A 135 -11.24 -4.27 13.78
C TRP A 135 -12.08 -3.05 13.44
N THR A 136 -12.84 -2.53 14.40
CA THR A 136 -13.62 -1.30 14.22
C THR A 136 -13.27 -0.28 15.30
N PHE A 137 -12.72 0.87 14.90
CA PHE A 137 -12.56 2.01 15.77
C PHE A 137 -13.85 2.84 15.79
N LYS A 138 -14.23 3.33 16.97
CA LYS A 138 -15.42 4.16 17.20
C LYS A 138 -14.99 5.48 17.85
N GLY A 139 -15.83 6.51 17.73
CA GLY A 139 -15.59 7.81 18.36
C GLY A 139 -14.56 8.66 17.61
N LEU A 140 -14.47 8.49 16.30
CA LEU A 140 -13.65 9.38 15.47
C LEU A 140 -14.27 10.77 15.43
N LYS A 141 -13.41 11.78 15.54
CA LYS A 141 -13.82 13.17 15.41
C LYS A 141 -14.03 13.53 13.92
N PRO A 142 -15.07 14.29 13.59
CA PRO A 142 -15.34 14.78 12.24
C PRO A 142 -14.28 15.80 11.80
N GLY A 143 -14.12 15.99 10.48
CA GLY A 143 -13.16 16.94 9.91
C GLY A 143 -11.68 16.62 10.20
N LYS A 144 -11.38 15.38 10.54
CA LYS A 144 -10.03 14.87 10.84
C LYS A 144 -9.56 13.83 9.83
N VAL A 145 -8.26 13.79 9.63
CA VAL A 145 -7.62 12.82 8.74
C VAL A 145 -6.93 11.75 9.59
N TYR A 146 -7.31 10.49 9.38
CA TYR A 146 -6.73 9.38 10.13
C TYR A 146 -5.90 8.45 9.26
N CYS A 147 -4.81 7.96 9.81
CA CYS A 147 -4.01 6.89 9.21
C CYS A 147 -3.86 5.76 10.24
N ILE A 148 -3.76 4.52 9.79
CA ILE A 148 -3.58 3.37 10.68
C ILE A 148 -2.33 2.60 10.29
N GLU A 149 -1.61 2.14 11.30
CA GLU A 149 -0.52 1.18 11.14
C GLU A 149 -0.86 -0.14 11.83
N LEU A 150 -0.55 -1.24 11.14
CA LEU A 150 -0.47 -2.56 11.74
C LEU A 150 0.98 -2.82 12.10
N GLY A 151 1.22 -3.27 13.32
CA GLY A 151 2.56 -3.51 13.84
C GLY A 151 2.63 -4.64 14.86
N ILE A 152 3.82 -4.82 15.42
CA ILE A 152 4.08 -5.71 16.54
C ILE A 152 4.45 -4.86 17.75
N LYS A 153 3.87 -5.22 18.90
CA LYS A 153 4.22 -4.65 20.19
C LYS A 153 5.36 -5.47 20.79
N ILE A 154 6.60 -4.98 20.62
CA ILE A 154 7.81 -5.64 21.13
C ILE A 154 7.86 -5.52 22.65
N THR A 155 7.72 -4.30 23.15
CA THR A 155 7.60 -4.00 24.59
C THR A 155 6.34 -3.18 24.84
N ASP A 156 5.98 -2.95 26.10
CA ASP A 156 4.78 -2.16 26.41
C ASP A 156 4.85 -0.72 25.87
N THR A 157 6.06 -0.21 25.65
CA THR A 157 6.35 1.13 25.13
C THR A 157 6.75 1.16 23.65
N HIS A 158 7.16 0.03 23.08
CA HIS A 158 7.74 -0.01 21.74
C HIS A 158 6.84 -0.73 20.74
N PHE A 159 6.32 0.06 19.80
CA PHE A 159 5.54 -0.38 18.66
C PHE A 159 6.40 -0.41 17.41
N PHE A 160 6.41 -1.54 16.72
CA PHE A 160 7.15 -1.75 15.48
C PHE A 160 6.18 -1.80 14.28
N PRO A 161 6.12 -0.74 13.43
CA PRO A 161 5.17 -0.68 12.32
C PRO A 161 5.55 -1.63 11.18
N LEU A 162 4.56 -2.31 10.60
CA LEU A 162 4.73 -3.27 9.50
C LEU A 162 4.02 -2.83 8.22
N LEU A 163 2.79 -2.36 8.35
CA LEU A 163 1.95 -1.87 7.26
C LEU A 163 1.33 -0.55 7.68
N ARG A 164 1.14 0.34 6.70
CA ARG A 164 0.46 1.61 6.88
C ARG A 164 -0.66 1.74 5.85
N SER A 165 -1.83 2.19 6.30
CA SER A 165 -2.98 2.45 5.42
C SER A 165 -2.82 3.79 4.71
N GLU A 166 -3.61 3.99 3.66
CA GLU A 166 -3.88 5.34 3.18
C GLU A 166 -4.60 6.18 4.23
N ALA A 167 -4.48 7.50 4.11
CA ALA A 167 -5.11 8.46 4.99
C ALA A 167 -6.60 8.60 4.66
N LEU A 168 -7.46 8.53 5.68
CA LEU A 168 -8.91 8.58 5.53
C LEU A 168 -9.50 9.89 6.03
N HIS A 169 -10.22 10.51 5.10
CA HIS A 169 -11.23 11.55 5.17
C HIS A 169 -11.74 12.14 6.50
N THR A 170 -12.45 11.40 7.37
CA THR A 170 -13.75 11.78 8.07
C THR A 170 -14.65 12.88 7.45
N SER A 171 -15.98 12.73 7.52
CA SER A 171 -16.86 13.79 7.02
C SER A 171 -16.69 15.05 7.89
N GLU A 172 -16.69 16.22 7.27
CA GLU A 172 -16.90 17.46 8.01
C GLU A 172 -18.32 17.43 8.57
N GLU A 173 -18.48 17.76 9.85
CA GLU A 173 -19.76 18.21 10.36
C GLU A 173 -20.04 19.55 9.68
N LEU A 174 -20.78 19.54 8.58
CA LEU A 174 -21.40 20.77 8.11
C LEU A 174 -22.32 21.22 9.25
N PRO A 175 -22.09 22.39 9.86
CA PRO A 175 -23.09 22.95 10.73
C PRO A 175 -24.30 23.22 9.83
N CYS A 176 -25.49 22.77 10.25
CA CYS A 176 -26.73 23.23 9.64
C CYS A 176 -26.90 24.73 9.93
N HIS A 177 -26.15 25.57 9.22
CA HIS A 177 -26.39 27.00 9.14
C HIS A 177 -27.48 27.21 8.11
N SER A 178 -28.70 27.23 8.62
CA SER A 178 -29.79 27.98 8.02
C SER A 178 -29.28 29.40 7.71
N HIS A 179 -29.35 29.75 6.41
CA HIS A 179 -29.25 31.10 5.87
C HIS A 179 -28.01 31.93 6.26
N GLY A 180 -26.94 31.76 5.50
CA GLY A 180 -25.87 32.77 5.34
C GLY A 180 -25.50 32.84 3.86
N LYS A 181 -25.49 34.04 3.29
CA LYS A 181 -25.31 34.29 1.85
C LYS A 181 -24.10 33.54 1.27
N SER A 182 -24.33 32.89 0.14
CA SER A 182 -23.30 32.35 -0.75
C SER A 182 -22.34 33.47 -1.15
N GLU A 183 -21.20 33.57 -0.46
CA GLU A 183 -20.04 34.21 -1.05
C GLU A 183 -19.56 33.26 -2.13
N SER A 184 -19.64 33.76 -3.36
CA SER A 184 -19.24 33.09 -4.59
C SER A 184 -17.73 32.82 -4.52
N GLY A 185 -17.36 31.72 -3.87
CA GLY A 185 -16.02 31.17 -3.95
C GLY A 185 -15.77 30.86 -5.41
N VAL A 186 -14.95 31.70 -6.05
CA VAL A 186 -14.48 31.47 -7.42
C VAL A 186 -13.83 30.09 -7.42
N GLN A 187 -14.54 29.14 -8.04
CA GLN A 187 -14.03 27.81 -8.27
C GLN A 187 -12.81 27.97 -9.18
N PRO A 188 -11.60 27.53 -8.78
CA PRO A 188 -10.45 27.62 -9.67
C PRO A 188 -10.79 26.89 -10.96
N GLU A 189 -10.64 27.58 -12.09
CA GLU A 189 -10.90 27.05 -13.43
C GLU A 189 -9.75 26.10 -13.79
N TRP A 190 -9.81 24.88 -13.27
CA TRP A 190 -8.84 23.83 -13.57
C TRP A 190 -8.90 23.52 -15.07
N THR A 191 -7.91 23.97 -15.81
CA THR A 191 -7.75 23.62 -17.21
C THR A 191 -7.37 22.14 -17.29
N VAL A 192 -8.23 21.36 -17.96
CA VAL A 192 -8.15 19.89 -18.08
C VAL A 192 -6.87 19.42 -18.80
N ASN A 193 -6.16 20.33 -19.48
CA ASN A 193 -5.01 20.00 -20.31
C ASN A 193 -3.72 20.47 -19.64
N VAL A 194 -3.01 19.54 -19.01
CA VAL A 194 -1.64 19.78 -18.54
C VAL A 194 -0.69 19.02 -19.47
N SER A 195 -0.24 19.70 -20.54
CA SER A 195 0.80 19.19 -21.43
C SER A 195 2.16 19.72 -20.99
N THR A 196 3.18 18.85 -20.92
CA THR A 196 4.50 19.18 -20.37
C THR A 196 5.29 20.24 -21.17
N TYR A 197 4.83 20.63 -22.35
CA TYR A 197 5.51 21.57 -23.25
C TYR A 197 4.55 22.55 -23.96
N THR A 198 3.50 23.01 -23.28
CA THR A 198 2.63 24.06 -23.84
C THR A 198 2.73 25.33 -23.00
N TYR A 199 3.12 26.43 -23.64
CA TYR A 199 3.11 27.77 -23.05
C TYR A 199 1.68 28.33 -23.15
N TYR A 200 1.11 28.72 -22.01
CA TYR A 200 -0.21 29.34 -21.94
C TYR A 200 -0.03 30.85 -21.83
N GLU A 201 -0.37 31.58 -22.88
CA GLU A 201 -0.36 33.03 -22.89
C GLU A 201 -1.70 33.52 -22.36
N SER A 202 -1.70 34.20 -21.20
CA SER A 202 -2.89 34.83 -20.64
C SER A 202 -3.19 36.09 -21.44
N VAL A 203 -4.15 36.01 -22.36
CA VAL A 203 -4.61 37.18 -23.12
C VAL A 203 -5.40 38.07 -22.18
N SER A 204 -4.77 39.12 -21.66
CA SER A 204 -5.50 40.23 -21.05
C SER A 204 -6.18 41.00 -22.18
N GLU A 205 -7.51 40.90 -22.28
CA GLU A 205 -8.32 41.75 -23.15
C GLU A 205 -8.09 43.21 -22.78
N GLY A 206 -7.24 43.88 -23.56
CA GLY A 206 -7.06 45.32 -23.50
C GLY A 206 -8.23 45.97 -24.23
N GLU A 207 -9.08 46.66 -23.46
CA GLU A 207 -10.00 47.68 -23.98
C GLU A 207 -9.26 48.67 -24.87
N GLY A 208 -9.76 48.86 -26.08
CA GLY A 208 -9.31 49.89 -27.01
C GLY A 208 -10.50 50.41 -27.81
N LYS A 209 -11.27 51.30 -27.19
CA LYS A 209 -12.17 52.23 -27.90
C LYS A 209 -11.33 53.18 -28.74
N GLU A 210 -11.64 53.27 -30.04
CA GLU A 210 -11.99 54.53 -30.73
C GLU A 210 -12.68 54.24 -32.06
#